data_AF-A0A366JZV4-F1
#
_entry.id   AF-A0A366JZV4-F1
#
_cell.length_a   1.000
_cell.length_b   1.000
_cell.length_c   1.000
_cell.angle_alpha   90.00
_cell.angle_beta   90.00
_cell.angle_gamma   90.00
#
_symmetry.space_group_name_H-M   'P 1'
#
loop_
_entity.id
_entity.type
_entity.pdbx_description
1 polymer ?
#
loop_
_entity_poly.entity_id
_entity_poly.type
_entity_poly.pdbx_seq_one_letter_code
_entity_poly.pdbx_strand_id
1 'polypeptide(L)'
;MSIEHTILAVLSFWPSTGYNIKSEFEHKAAGLYWGMSYGSIYPKLKKLEKEGFIYAIEQEDEGRKKKKYELTAKGWKEFENWLKTPPPFPVIKDELLMKMSTWHEDMDNDVLISHLFKRKEEATDILKFVQEWPRNGYSFVSRLGCLSIRYAEMKLETEIKWIEESIEVLQNNNLPVGQDPHGNTEKLLNRRRMAIGGEKGNFQ
;
A
#
# COMPACT_ATOMS: atom_id res chain seq x y z
N MET A 1 11.70 4.98 4.72
CA MET A 1 12.14 4.34 3.45
C MET A 1 12.10 5.39 2.35
N SER A 2 13.15 5.49 1.54
CA SER A 2 13.24 6.45 0.43
C SER A 2 13.03 5.75 -0.92
N ILE A 3 12.60 6.49 -1.94
CA ILE A 3 12.50 5.97 -3.31
C ILE A 3 13.90 5.58 -3.82
N GLU A 4 14.93 6.33 -3.42
CA GLU A 4 16.32 6.03 -3.71
C GLU A 4 16.72 4.61 -3.26
N HIS A 5 16.43 4.21 -2.02
CA HIS A 5 16.75 2.87 -1.51
C HIS A 5 16.02 1.77 -2.28
N THR A 6 14.78 1.99 -2.69
CA THR A 6 14.07 0.99 -3.50
C THR A 6 14.65 0.89 -4.91
N ILE A 7 15.10 1.99 -5.52
CA ILE A 7 15.80 1.94 -6.81
C ILE A 7 17.09 1.13 -6.68
N LEU A 8 17.86 1.35 -5.61
CA LEU A 8 19.07 0.55 -5.35
C LEU A 8 18.72 -0.94 -5.16
N ALA A 9 17.61 -1.26 -4.49
CA ALA A 9 17.14 -2.63 -4.32
C ALA A 9 16.85 -3.31 -5.67
N VAL A 10 16.12 -2.66 -6.58
CA VAL A 10 15.84 -3.19 -7.92
C VAL A 10 17.13 -3.40 -8.71
N LEU A 11 18.03 -2.42 -8.68
CA LEU A 11 19.31 -2.49 -9.38
C LEU A 11 20.29 -3.51 -8.78
N SER A 12 20.10 -3.93 -7.53
CA SER A 12 20.90 -4.98 -6.90
C SER A 12 20.64 -6.36 -7.51
N PHE A 13 19.49 -6.57 -8.14
CA PHE A 13 19.17 -7.84 -8.78
C PHE A 13 19.76 -7.94 -10.19
N TRP A 14 19.61 -6.91 -11.01
CA TRP A 14 20.26 -6.80 -12.33
C TRP A 14 20.27 -5.35 -12.86
N PRO A 15 21.22 -5.02 -13.76
CA PRO A 15 21.23 -3.75 -14.47
C PRO A 15 19.93 -3.53 -15.26
N SER A 16 19.25 -2.40 -15.01
CA SER A 16 17.89 -2.16 -15.52
C SER A 16 17.72 -0.80 -16.17
N THR A 17 16.81 -0.72 -17.15
CA THR A 17 16.39 0.58 -17.72
C THR A 17 15.48 1.32 -16.75
N GLY A 18 15.42 2.65 -16.85
CA GLY A 18 14.47 3.44 -16.05
C GLY A 18 13.01 2.99 -16.23
N TYR A 19 12.66 2.49 -17.42
CA TYR A 19 11.35 1.91 -17.71
C TYR A 19 11.12 0.60 -16.95
N ASN A 20 12.07 -0.34 -16.99
CA ASN A 20 11.91 -1.62 -16.28
C ASN A 20 11.87 -1.40 -14.77
N ILE A 21 12.71 -0.50 -14.25
CA ILE A 21 12.65 -0.08 -12.84
C ILE A 21 11.24 0.40 -12.53
N LYS A 22 10.71 1.35 -13.31
CA LYS A 22 9.33 1.84 -13.16
C LYS A 22 8.29 0.72 -13.21
N SER A 23 8.43 -0.25 -14.11
CA SER A 23 7.53 -1.41 -14.19
C SER A 23 7.52 -2.19 -12.88
N GLU A 24 8.68 -2.54 -12.31
CA GLU A 24 8.80 -3.22 -11.01
C GLU A 24 8.05 -2.49 -9.88
N PHE A 25 8.00 -1.15 -9.94
CA PHE A 25 7.26 -0.32 -9.00
C PHE A 25 5.76 -0.18 -9.29
N GLU A 26 5.33 -0.29 -10.55
CA GLU A 26 3.92 -0.13 -10.93
C GLU A 26 3.16 -1.46 -10.93
N HIS A 27 3.84 -2.60 -10.76
CA HIS A 27 3.16 -3.89 -10.59
C HIS A 27 2.26 -3.89 -9.34
N LYS A 28 1.13 -4.61 -9.44
CA LYS A 28 0.06 -4.62 -8.42
C LYS A 28 0.56 -4.90 -6.99
N ALA A 29 1.58 -5.73 -6.80
CA ALA A 29 2.16 -6.02 -5.48
C ALA A 29 3.10 -4.94 -4.94
N ALA A 30 3.53 -3.96 -5.74
CA ALA A 30 4.39 -2.89 -5.24
C ALA A 30 3.70 -2.08 -4.12
N GLY A 31 2.37 -2.02 -4.12
CA GLY A 31 1.58 -1.46 -3.02
C GLY A 31 1.74 -2.21 -1.68
N LEU A 32 2.11 -3.50 -1.69
CA LEU A 32 2.28 -4.31 -0.47
C LEU A 32 3.55 -3.95 0.32
N TYR A 33 4.55 -3.38 -0.36
CA TYR A 33 5.87 -3.09 0.23
C TYR A 33 6.23 -1.61 0.18
N TRP A 34 5.84 -0.91 -0.88
CA TRP A 34 6.45 0.36 -1.26
C TRP A 34 5.48 1.55 -1.19
N GLY A 35 4.17 1.32 -1.30
CA GLY A 35 3.10 2.24 -0.87
C GLY A 35 3.09 3.67 -1.42
N MET A 36 3.76 3.99 -2.53
CA MET A 36 3.87 5.36 -3.05
C MET A 36 3.48 5.51 -4.52
N SER A 37 3.12 6.73 -4.93
CA SER A 37 2.98 7.09 -6.35
C SER A 37 4.35 7.39 -6.94
N TYR A 38 4.74 6.64 -7.98
CA TYR A 38 6.12 6.56 -8.46
C TYR A 38 6.47 7.53 -9.60
N GLY A 39 5.75 8.65 -9.70
CA GLY A 39 5.98 9.71 -10.70
C GLY A 39 7.37 10.39 -10.63
N SER A 40 8.23 10.03 -9.68
CA SER A 40 9.53 10.67 -9.42
C SER A 40 10.76 9.78 -9.68
N ILE A 41 10.62 8.59 -10.28
CA ILE A 41 11.75 7.67 -10.50
C ILE A 41 12.89 8.32 -11.30
N TYR A 42 12.59 9.01 -12.41
CA TYR A 42 13.62 9.58 -13.28
C TYR A 42 14.45 10.69 -12.61
N PRO A 43 13.85 11.67 -11.91
CA PRO A 43 14.60 12.60 -11.07
C PRO A 43 15.51 11.91 -10.04
N LYS A 44 15.04 10.82 -9.42
CA LYS A 44 15.83 10.06 -8.43
C LYS A 44 16.99 9.30 -9.07
N LEU A 45 16.79 8.70 -10.24
CA LEU A 45 17.87 8.07 -11.02
C LEU A 45 18.97 9.08 -11.35
N LYS A 46 18.61 10.27 -11.83
CA LYS A 46 19.57 11.34 -12.13
C LYS A 46 20.36 11.78 -10.89
N LYS A 47 19.68 11.86 -9.73
CA LYS A 47 20.32 12.17 -8.45
C LYS A 47 21.32 11.09 -8.04
N LEU A 48 20.90 9.81 -8.05
CA LEU A 48 21.75 8.67 -7.70
C LEU A 48 22.98 8.57 -8.62
N GLU A 49 22.82 8.86 -9.91
CA GLU A 49 23.91 8.90 -10.89
C GLU A 49 24.89 10.04 -10.57
N LYS A 50 24.38 11.25 -10.33
CA LYS A 50 25.19 12.41 -9.92
C LYS A 50 25.95 12.17 -8.61
N GLU A 51 25.34 11.47 -7.66
CA GLU A 51 25.95 11.11 -6.38
C GLU A 51 26.91 9.91 -6.48
N GLY A 52 27.02 9.28 -7.65
CA GLY A 52 27.93 8.16 -7.92
C GLY A 52 27.49 6.84 -7.28
N PHE A 53 26.22 6.69 -6.91
CA PHE A 53 25.67 5.43 -6.43
C PHE A 53 25.35 4.46 -7.59
N ILE A 54 25.01 5.02 -8.75
CA ILE A 54 24.76 4.26 -9.98
C ILE A 54 25.55 4.85 -11.13
N TYR A 55 25.77 4.06 -12.18
CA TYR A 55 26.31 4.53 -13.45
C TYR A 55 25.44 4.04 -14.61
N ALA A 56 25.54 4.74 -15.73
CA ALA A 56 24.81 4.41 -16.93
C ALA A 56 25.64 3.54 -17.88
N ILE A 57 25.00 2.51 -18.40
CA ILE A 57 25.52 1.70 -19.50
C ILE A 57 24.73 2.11 -20.75
N GLU A 58 25.43 2.70 -21.72
CA GLU A 58 24.86 2.89 -23.05
C GLU A 58 24.99 1.59 -23.83
N GLN A 59 23.85 0.97 -24.15
CA GLN A 59 23.77 -0.09 -25.16
C GLN A 59 22.97 0.42 -26.36
N GLU A 60 23.51 0.20 -27.56
CA GLU A 60 22.72 0.23 -28.79
C GLU A 60 22.00 -1.10 -28.93
N ASP A 61 20.67 -1.03 -28.93
CA ASP A 61 19.79 -2.19 -29.08
C ASP A 61 18.77 -1.81 -30.16
N GLU A 62 18.83 -2.47 -31.32
CA GLU A 62 17.97 -2.21 -32.49
C GLU A 62 17.90 -0.72 -32.92
N GLY A 63 19.01 0.01 -32.82
CA GLY A 63 19.09 1.42 -33.22
C GLY A 63 18.48 2.42 -32.23
N ARG A 64 17.96 1.97 -31.07
CA ARG A 64 17.54 2.85 -29.96
C ARG A 64 18.53 2.74 -28.80
N LYS A 65 19.12 3.87 -28.41
CA LYS A 65 19.94 3.94 -27.19
C LYS A 65 19.07 3.67 -25.96
N LYS A 66 19.21 2.51 -25.34
CA LYS A 66 18.57 2.21 -24.04
C LYS A 66 19.58 2.49 -22.93
N LYS A 67 19.28 3.49 -22.09
CA LYS A 67 20.08 3.80 -20.90
C LYS A 67 19.74 2.80 -19.80
N LYS A 68 20.63 1.83 -19.56
CA LYS A 68 20.57 0.95 -18.39
C LYS A 68 21.36 1.57 -17.25
N TYR A 69 20.94 1.31 -16.02
CA TYR A 69 21.64 1.73 -14.81
C TYR A 69 22.16 0.49 -14.08
N GLU A 70 23.31 0.63 -13.44
CA GLU A 70 23.90 -0.39 -12.59
C GLU A 70 24.49 0.25 -11.32
N LEU A 71 24.52 -0.51 -10.22
CA LEU A 71 25.13 -0.07 -8.96
C LEU A 71 26.65 0.07 -9.10
N THR A 72 27.20 1.17 -8.57
CA THR A 72 28.64 1.26 -8.31
C THR A 72 29.00 0.54 -7.00
N ALA A 73 30.29 0.40 -6.70
CA ALA A 73 30.74 -0.06 -5.37
C ALA A 73 30.21 0.83 -4.23
N LYS A 74 30.02 2.14 -4.48
CA LYS A 74 29.39 3.07 -3.52
C LYS A 74 27.89 2.75 -3.37
N GLY A 75 27.20 2.47 -4.47
CA GLY A 75 25.80 2.02 -4.48
C GLY A 75 25.55 0.77 -3.67
N TRP A 76 26.40 -0.25 -3.85
CA TRP A 76 26.35 -1.50 -3.08
C TRP A 76 26.52 -1.26 -1.58
N LYS A 77 27.52 -0.47 -1.17
CA LYS A 77 27.75 -0.14 0.25
C LYS A 77 26.56 0.58 0.87
N GLU A 78 25.97 1.55 0.17
CA GLU A 78 24.78 2.25 0.64
C GLU A 78 23.59 1.30 0.80
N PHE A 79 23.34 0.47 -0.20
CA PHE A 79 22.26 -0.52 -0.17
C PHE A 79 22.41 -1.50 1.00
N GLU A 80 23.60 -2.06 1.21
CA GLU A 80 23.86 -2.96 2.33
C GLU A 80 23.75 -2.28 3.70
N ASN A 81 24.21 -1.04 3.82
CA ASN A 81 24.05 -0.27 5.06
C ASN A 81 22.57 -0.05 5.40
N TRP A 82 21.76 0.24 4.37
CA TRP A 82 20.32 0.34 4.53
C TRP A 82 19.70 -0.99 4.98
N LEU A 83 20.07 -2.13 4.37
CA LEU A 83 19.58 -3.46 4.76
C LEU A 83 19.95 -3.83 6.21
N LYS A 84 21.08 -3.34 6.73
CA LYS A 84 21.53 -3.57 8.12
C LYS A 84 20.83 -2.66 9.14
N THR A 85 20.13 -1.63 8.69
CA THR A 85 19.45 -0.68 9.57
C THR A 85 18.05 -1.18 9.88
N PRO A 86 17.68 -1.40 11.16
CA PRO A 86 16.33 -1.82 11.52
C PRO A 86 15.28 -0.82 11.03
N PRO A 87 14.22 -1.26 10.32
CA PRO A 87 13.13 -0.37 9.93
C PRO A 87 12.30 0.02 11.16
N PRO A 88 11.70 1.22 11.18
CA PRO A 88 10.70 1.56 12.20
C PRO A 88 9.44 0.70 12.02
N PHE A 89 8.61 0.66 13.06
CA PHE A 89 7.29 0.05 12.95
C PHE A 89 6.45 0.75 11.85
N PRO A 90 5.75 0.01 10.97
CA PRO A 90 5.03 0.61 9.86
C PRO A 90 3.85 1.47 10.36
N VAL A 91 3.71 2.68 9.79
CA VAL A 91 2.55 3.54 10.02
C VAL A 91 1.46 3.18 9.01
N ILE A 92 0.34 2.63 9.48
CA ILE A 92 -0.79 2.23 8.64
C ILE A 92 -1.83 3.37 8.64
N LYS A 93 -2.18 3.84 7.44
CA LYS A 93 -3.28 4.81 7.24
C LYS A 93 -4.39 4.11 6.45
N ASP A 94 -5.38 3.57 7.16
CA ASP A 94 -6.51 2.88 6.54
C ASP A 94 -7.80 3.72 6.66
N GLU A 95 -8.25 4.24 5.51
CA GLU A 95 -9.46 5.06 5.43
C GLU A 95 -10.73 4.26 5.75
N LEU A 96 -10.77 2.97 5.42
CA LEU A 96 -11.93 2.12 5.72
C LEU A 96 -12.09 1.97 7.23
N LEU A 97 -11.01 1.67 7.94
CA LEU A 97 -11.04 1.53 9.40
C LEU A 97 -11.35 2.87 10.07
N MET A 98 -10.82 3.98 9.54
CA MET A 98 -11.20 5.32 10.02
C MET A 98 -12.71 5.56 9.85
N LYS A 99 -13.27 5.30 8.66
CA LYS A 99 -14.71 5.42 8.39
C LYS A 99 -15.54 4.57 9.36
N MET A 100 -15.16 3.30 9.56
CA MET A 100 -15.82 2.40 10.51
C MET A 100 -15.81 2.96 11.94
N SER A 101 -14.67 3.49 12.40
CA SER A 101 -14.54 4.04 13.75
C SER A 101 -15.41 5.27 14.00
N THR A 102 -15.80 5.97 12.94
CA THR A 102 -16.65 7.17 12.99
C THR A 102 -18.07 6.92 12.52
N TRP A 103 -18.39 5.67 12.14
CA TRP A 103 -19.71 5.28 11.68
C TRP A 103 -20.69 5.30 12.87
N HIS A 104 -21.90 5.82 12.66
CA HIS A 104 -22.89 5.97 13.73
C HIS A 104 -24.24 5.40 13.32
N GLU A 105 -25.07 5.06 14.31
CA GLU A 105 -26.32 4.32 14.15
C GLU A 105 -27.38 4.96 13.23
N ASP A 106 -27.38 6.29 13.08
CA ASP A 106 -28.26 6.99 12.12
C ASP A 106 -27.85 6.82 10.64
N MET A 107 -26.78 6.07 10.33
CA MET A 107 -26.34 5.82 8.96
C MET A 107 -26.81 4.45 8.45
N ASP A 108 -26.98 4.36 7.14
CA ASP A 108 -27.34 3.13 6.46
C ASP A 108 -26.15 2.16 6.40
N ASN A 109 -26.19 1.09 7.20
CA ASN A 109 -25.13 0.08 7.24
C ASN A 109 -24.93 -0.66 5.91
N ASP A 110 -25.91 -0.66 4.99
CA ASP A 110 -25.72 -1.25 3.66
C ASP A 110 -24.62 -0.51 2.87
N VAL A 111 -24.46 0.80 3.10
CA VAL A 111 -23.37 1.59 2.52
C VAL A 111 -22.02 1.12 3.07
N LEU A 112 -21.92 0.89 4.38
CA LEU A 112 -20.67 0.39 4.99
C LEU A 112 -20.35 -1.03 4.53
N ILE A 113 -21.37 -1.89 4.43
CA ILE A 113 -21.25 -3.24 3.88
C ILE A 113 -20.73 -3.18 2.43
N SER A 114 -21.19 -2.23 1.61
CA SER A 114 -20.69 -2.06 0.23
C SER A 114 -19.19 -1.72 0.18
N HIS A 115 -18.69 -0.88 1.11
CA HIS A 115 -17.26 -0.59 1.21
C HIS A 115 -16.45 -1.84 1.58
N LEU A 116 -16.96 -2.65 2.52
CA LEU A 116 -16.33 -3.90 2.94
C LEU A 116 -16.28 -4.91 1.79
N PHE A 117 -17.38 -5.08 1.04
CA PHE A 117 -17.38 -5.92 -0.16
C PHE A 117 -16.35 -5.47 -1.20
N LYS A 118 -16.25 -4.16 -1.45
CA LYS A 118 -15.26 -3.64 -2.39
C LYS A 118 -13.83 -3.93 -1.94
N ARG A 119 -13.54 -3.72 -0.65
CA ARG A 119 -12.22 -4.07 -0.07
C ARG A 119 -11.94 -5.56 -0.17
N LYS A 120 -12.93 -6.43 0.04
CA LYS A 120 -12.78 -7.89 -0.08
C LYS A 120 -12.42 -8.31 -1.50
N GLU A 121 -13.09 -7.74 -2.50
CA GLU A 121 -12.79 -7.98 -3.92
C GLU A 121 -11.33 -7.62 -4.23
N GLU A 122 -10.91 -6.41 -3.85
CA GLU A 122 -9.54 -5.94 -4.04
C GLU A 122 -8.51 -6.80 -3.31
N ALA A 123 -8.77 -7.15 -2.03
CA ALA A 123 -7.89 -8.00 -1.25
C ALA A 123 -7.76 -9.42 -1.86
N THR A 124 -8.85 -9.95 -2.41
CA THR A 124 -8.87 -11.27 -3.08
C THR A 124 -8.04 -11.24 -4.37
N ASP A 125 -8.17 -10.19 -5.17
CA ASP A 125 -7.39 -10.03 -6.39
C ASP A 125 -5.90 -9.86 -6.11
N ILE A 126 -5.56 -9.11 -5.06
CA ILE A 126 -4.17 -8.98 -4.59
C ILE A 126 -3.65 -10.33 -4.07
N LEU A 127 -4.44 -11.08 -3.31
CA LEU A 127 -4.05 -12.39 -2.80
C LEU A 127 -3.69 -13.37 -3.93
N LYS A 128 -4.54 -13.45 -4.97
CA LYS A 128 -4.25 -14.27 -6.16
C LYS A 128 -2.92 -13.87 -6.81
N PHE A 129 -2.71 -12.56 -6.99
CA PHE A 129 -1.45 -12.06 -7.54
C PHE A 129 -0.26 -12.48 -6.67
N VAL A 130 -0.34 -12.30 -5.35
CA VAL A 130 0.76 -12.63 -4.41
C VAL A 130 1.12 -14.11 -4.46
N GLN A 131 0.12 -14.99 -4.55
CA GLN A 131 0.31 -16.44 -4.66
C GLN A 131 0.99 -16.84 -5.97
N GLU A 132 0.69 -16.15 -7.08
CA GLU A 132 1.30 -16.39 -8.39
C GLU A 132 2.67 -15.73 -8.56
N TRP A 133 2.93 -14.65 -7.83
CA TRP A 133 4.10 -13.79 -8.04
C TRP A 133 5.45 -14.54 -8.02
N PRO A 134 5.73 -15.47 -7.08
CA PRO A 134 6.98 -16.24 -7.11
C PRO A 134 7.16 -17.14 -8.35
N ARG A 135 6.09 -17.36 -9.12
CA ARG A 135 6.02 -18.32 -10.23
C ARG A 135 5.70 -17.67 -11.58
N ASN A 136 5.45 -16.36 -11.61
CA ASN A 136 5.01 -15.66 -12.82
C ASN A 136 6.14 -15.37 -13.83
N GLY A 137 7.40 -15.61 -13.44
CA GLY A 137 8.57 -15.44 -14.31
C GLY A 137 8.94 -13.99 -14.64
N TYR A 138 8.36 -13.00 -13.95
CA TYR A 138 8.55 -11.58 -14.26
C TYR A 138 9.55 -10.90 -13.31
N SER A 139 9.26 -10.92 -12.00
CA SER A 139 10.13 -10.30 -10.98
C SER A 139 11.07 -11.33 -10.37
N PHE A 140 12.24 -10.87 -9.94
CA PHE A 140 13.09 -11.68 -9.08
C PHE A 140 12.52 -11.74 -7.67
N VAL A 141 12.37 -12.97 -7.18
CA VAL A 141 11.95 -13.27 -5.82
C VAL A 141 12.99 -14.19 -5.22
N SER A 142 13.71 -13.72 -4.22
CA SER A 142 14.67 -14.56 -3.50
C SER A 142 13.96 -15.52 -2.55
N ARG A 143 14.66 -16.59 -2.12
CA ARG A 143 14.13 -17.51 -1.09
C ARG A 143 13.73 -16.80 0.21
N LEU A 144 14.47 -15.76 0.60
CA LEU A 144 14.12 -14.91 1.75
C LEU A 144 12.94 -14.01 1.44
N GLY A 145 12.83 -13.49 0.21
CA GLY A 145 11.66 -12.74 -0.26
C GLY A 145 10.36 -13.56 -0.21
N CYS A 146 10.42 -14.87 -0.40
CA CYS A 146 9.26 -15.74 -0.22
C CYS A 146 8.67 -15.67 1.20
N LEU A 147 9.47 -15.35 2.23
CA LEU A 147 8.95 -15.18 3.59
C LEU A 147 8.08 -13.91 3.70
N SER A 148 8.46 -12.83 3.03
CA SER A 148 7.65 -11.61 3.01
C SER A 148 6.38 -11.77 2.20
N ILE A 149 6.44 -12.54 1.10
CA ILE A 149 5.27 -12.94 0.32
C ILE A 149 4.31 -13.77 1.17
N ARG A 150 4.82 -14.76 1.92
CA ARG A 150 3.98 -15.55 2.83
C ARG A 150 3.31 -14.69 3.90
N TYR A 151 4.02 -13.72 4.47
CA TYR A 151 3.43 -12.75 5.39
C TYR A 151 2.28 -11.95 4.74
N ALA A 152 2.47 -11.49 3.49
CA ALA A 152 1.43 -10.78 2.75
C ALA A 152 0.19 -11.67 2.48
N GLU A 153 0.38 -12.94 2.11
CA GLU A 153 -0.71 -13.91 1.97
C GLU A 153 -1.51 -14.05 3.26
N MET A 154 -0.82 -14.32 4.39
CA MET A 154 -1.48 -14.50 5.70
C MET A 154 -2.26 -13.25 6.11
N LYS A 155 -1.72 -12.06 5.85
CA LYS A 155 -2.39 -10.80 6.14
C LYS A 155 -3.67 -10.65 5.31
N LEU A 156 -3.61 -10.93 4.02
CA LEU A 156 -4.76 -10.83 3.10
C LEU A 156 -5.82 -11.88 3.40
N GLU A 157 -5.42 -13.12 3.66
CA GLU A 157 -6.33 -14.21 4.09
C GLU A 157 -7.08 -13.81 5.36
N THR A 158 -6.37 -13.24 6.34
CA THR A 158 -6.95 -12.77 7.60
C THR A 158 -7.87 -11.56 7.38
N GLU A 159 -7.48 -10.61 6.54
CA GLU A 159 -8.30 -9.43 6.22
C GLU A 159 -9.60 -9.83 5.52
N ILE A 160 -9.54 -10.74 4.54
CA ILE A 160 -10.72 -11.27 3.85
C ILE A 160 -11.67 -11.94 4.84
N LYS A 161 -11.13 -12.80 5.72
CA LYS A 161 -11.91 -13.47 6.76
C LYS A 161 -12.56 -12.45 7.72
N TRP A 162 -11.80 -11.48 8.20
CA TRP A 162 -12.32 -10.43 9.07
C TRP A 162 -13.44 -9.61 8.40
N ILE A 163 -13.32 -9.33 7.09
CA ILE A 163 -14.36 -8.64 6.33
C ILE A 163 -15.64 -9.48 6.27
N GLU A 164 -15.53 -10.79 6.00
CA GLU A 164 -16.68 -11.70 5.97
C GLU A 164 -17.42 -11.72 7.31
N GLU A 165 -16.68 -11.88 8.40
CA GLU A 165 -17.23 -11.86 9.77
C GLU A 165 -17.88 -10.49 10.09
N SER A 166 -17.26 -9.39 9.67
CA SER A 166 -17.78 -8.04 9.90
C SER A 166 -19.06 -7.76 9.13
N ILE A 167 -19.18 -8.26 7.89
CA ILE A 167 -20.40 -8.14 7.09
C ILE A 167 -21.54 -8.93 7.76
N GLU A 168 -21.29 -10.16 8.20
CA GLU A 168 -22.27 -10.98 8.90
C GLU A 168 -22.78 -10.30 10.18
N VAL A 169 -21.87 -9.71 10.96
CA VAL A 169 -22.19 -8.94 12.15
C VAL A 169 -23.09 -7.73 11.82
N LEU A 170 -22.77 -6.98 10.76
CA LEU A 170 -23.55 -5.82 10.34
C LEU A 170 -24.95 -6.20 9.83
N GLN A 171 -25.05 -7.25 9.01
CA GLN A 171 -26.32 -7.74 8.45
C GLN A 171 -27.26 -8.27 9.53
N ASN A 172 -26.72 -8.94 10.55
CA ASN A 172 -27.50 -9.46 11.67
C ASN A 172 -27.70 -8.44 12.79
N ASN A 173 -27.19 -7.22 12.63
CA ASN A 173 -27.17 -6.18 13.66
C ASN A 173 -26.62 -6.67 15.02
N ASN A 174 -25.63 -7.55 14.99
CA ASN A 174 -25.02 -8.19 16.17
C ASN A 174 -23.68 -7.53 16.53
N LEU A 175 -23.68 -6.20 16.59
CA LEU A 175 -22.47 -5.41 16.82
C LEU A 175 -21.89 -5.69 18.22
N PRO A 176 -20.55 -5.73 18.36
CA PRO A 176 -19.92 -5.86 19.67
C PRO A 176 -20.27 -4.67 20.57
N VAL A 177 -20.34 -4.92 21.88
CA VAL A 177 -20.63 -3.88 22.86
C VAL A 177 -19.49 -2.85 22.89
N GLY A 178 -19.81 -1.61 22.53
CA GLY A 178 -18.89 -0.47 22.65
C GLY A 178 -18.87 0.12 24.06
N GLN A 179 -18.07 1.17 24.25
CA GLN A 179 -18.06 1.96 25.48
C GLN A 179 -18.30 3.44 25.18
N ASP A 180 -19.08 4.09 26.02
CA ASP A 180 -19.28 5.54 26.00
C ASP A 180 -19.31 6.08 27.43
N PRO A 181 -18.14 6.23 28.09
CA PRO A 181 -18.05 6.61 29.49
C PRO A 181 -18.67 7.97 29.83
N HIS A 182 -18.95 8.81 28.82
CA HIS A 182 -19.41 10.19 28.98
C HIS A 182 -20.75 10.48 28.29
N GLY A 183 -21.45 9.46 27.78
CA GLY A 183 -22.72 9.64 27.06
C GLY A 183 -22.60 10.56 25.84
N ASN A 184 -21.47 10.49 25.13
CA ASN A 184 -21.20 11.29 23.95
C ASN A 184 -22.01 10.86 22.72
N THR A 185 -22.52 9.63 22.67
CA THR A 185 -23.30 9.11 21.54
C THR A 185 -24.56 9.97 21.30
N GLU A 186 -25.38 10.21 22.33
CA GLU A 186 -26.57 11.06 22.17
C GLU A 186 -26.20 12.50 21.78
N LYS A 187 -25.14 13.06 22.38
CA LYS A 187 -24.66 14.41 22.03
C LYS A 187 -24.22 14.48 20.56
N LEU A 188 -23.55 13.44 20.05
CA LEU A 188 -23.16 13.35 18.65
C LEU A 188 -24.39 13.30 17.73
N LEU A 189 -25.33 12.40 18.01
CA LEU A 189 -26.54 12.23 17.19
C LEU A 189 -27.41 13.50 17.20
N ASN A 190 -27.60 14.14 18.36
CA ASN A 190 -28.35 15.39 18.46
C ASN A 190 -27.71 16.52 17.64
N ARG A 191 -26.39 16.74 17.77
CA ARG A 191 -25.68 17.75 16.97
C ARG A 191 -25.81 17.50 15.47
N ARG A 192 -25.71 16.24 15.05
CA ARG A 192 -25.88 15.84 13.64
C ARG A 192 -27.30 16.09 13.15
N ARG A 193 -28.31 15.61 13.87
CA ARG A 193 -29.73 15.76 13.51
C ARG A 193 -30.11 17.24 13.43
N MET A 194 -29.63 18.08 14.35
CA MET A 194 -29.81 19.53 14.28
C MET A 194 -29.14 20.15 13.05
N ALA A 195 -27.90 19.75 12.74
CA ALA A 195 -27.18 20.28 11.58
C ALA A 195 -27.83 19.89 10.24
N ILE A 196 -28.32 18.65 10.11
CA ILE A 196 -28.94 18.15 8.87
C ILE A 196 -30.42 18.57 8.76
N GLY A 197 -31.16 18.58 9.87
CA GLY A 197 -32.56 19.00 9.92
C GLY A 197 -32.76 20.52 9.94
N GLY A 198 -31.69 21.30 10.11
CA GLY A 198 -31.69 22.75 10.26
C GLY A 198 -31.89 23.58 8.97
N GLU A 199 -32.15 22.97 7.81
CA GLU A 199 -32.45 23.70 6.57
C GLU A 199 -33.83 24.41 6.53
N LYS A 200 -34.49 24.61 7.67
CA LYS A 200 -35.62 25.55 7.81
C LYS A 200 -35.62 26.24 9.16
N GLY A 201 -34.72 27.19 9.37
CA GLY A 201 -34.73 28.01 10.58
C GLY A 201 -33.74 29.17 10.55
N ASN A 202 -34.12 30.24 9.86
CA ASN A 202 -33.66 31.62 10.04
C ASN A 202 -32.29 31.83 10.70
N PHE A 203 -31.28 32.07 9.86
CA PHE A 203 -30.28 33.07 10.21
C PHE A 203 -30.90 34.45 9.95
N GLN A 204 -31.41 35.08 11.02
CA GLN A 204 -31.54 36.53 11.15
C GLN A 204 -30.65 36.98 12.30
#